data_AF-A0A1X0UCX0-F1
#
_entry.id   AF-A0A1X0UCX0-F1
#
_cell.length_a   1.000
_cell.length_b   1.000
_cell.length_c   1.000
_cell.angle_alpha   90.00
_cell.angle_beta   90.00
_cell.angle_gamma   90.00
#
_symmetry.space_group_name_H-M   'P 1'
#
loop_
_entity.id
_entity.type
_entity.pdbx_description
1 polymer ?
#
loop_
_entity_poly.entity_id
_entity_poly.type
_entity_poly.pdbx_seq_one_letter_code
_entity_poly.pdbx_strand_id
1 'polypeptide(L)'
;MAELTEHDERYIRDYVNSQSPEGDQAGLVQKIGSRRMVGRIHDLYDVHCESTRWWVITEPTNLYLQTDFPEVEQALIFHLGLGVFMAERSRADIDEEEEEHVSGSWRRFRQALETMNEASESEDFQSVGIKCRDALIALAKTHLDAPWVGDVHEPPKAADFKGWANIFAERLAEGRLRSYLKSLVDKTWDLTVWLQHNGNATPIDADLVLDATSHLIGTFSRLIRRLEVGDPQRCPKCESYRLDEDIQHDEINEGFSESTICAACGWRSEPTFTSWAEHFEGKDVAGYLAGSGLGVSDRLHKPIQGSGS
;
A
#
# COMPACT_ATOMS: atom_id res chain seq x y z
N MET A 1 21.78 -21.78 16.15
CA MET A 1 21.26 -21.54 14.80
C MET A 1 19.75 -21.47 14.90
N ALA A 2 19.15 -20.43 14.35
CA ALA A 2 17.69 -20.36 14.26
C ALA A 2 17.20 -21.44 13.28
N GLU A 3 16.03 -22.00 13.54
CA GLU A 3 15.42 -23.01 12.67
C GLU A 3 15.03 -22.36 11.33
N LEU A 4 15.52 -22.92 10.23
CA LEU A 4 15.26 -22.47 8.86
C LEU A 4 14.47 -23.57 8.15
N THR A 5 13.29 -23.23 7.64
CA THR A 5 12.48 -24.19 6.87
C THR A 5 12.94 -24.22 5.41
N GLU A 6 12.72 -25.34 4.71
CA GLU A 6 13.04 -25.45 3.26
C GLU A 6 12.28 -24.43 2.40
N HIS A 7 11.09 -24.02 2.84
CA HIS A 7 10.32 -22.98 2.17
C HIS A 7 10.97 -21.61 2.33
N ASP A 8 11.35 -21.23 3.55
CA ASP A 8 11.99 -19.94 3.83
C ASP A 8 13.35 -19.84 3.14
N GLU A 9 14.13 -20.93 3.13
CA GLU A 9 15.41 -20.97 2.42
C GLU A 9 15.23 -20.71 0.93
N ARG A 10 14.27 -21.40 0.29
CA ARG A 10 13.99 -21.24 -1.15
C ARG A 10 13.49 -19.84 -1.46
N TYR A 11 12.55 -19.30 -0.68
CA TYR A 11 12.04 -17.96 -0.86
C TYR A 11 13.15 -16.89 -0.81
N ILE A 12 14.03 -16.95 0.19
CA ILE A 12 15.14 -16.00 0.32
C ILE A 12 16.15 -16.18 -0.81
N ARG A 13 16.44 -17.43 -1.20
CA ARG A 13 17.36 -17.72 -2.30
C ARG A 13 16.84 -17.17 -3.63
N ASP A 14 15.59 -17.45 -3.96
CA ASP A 14 14.95 -17.00 -5.19
C ASP A 14 14.88 -15.47 -5.22
N TYR A 15 14.58 -14.83 -4.09
CA TYR A 15 14.61 -13.38 -3.97
C TYR A 15 16.01 -12.82 -4.25
N VAL A 16 17.05 -13.30 -3.58
CA VAL A 16 18.43 -12.82 -3.80
C VAL A 16 18.88 -13.05 -5.25
N ASN A 17 18.57 -14.21 -5.82
CA ASN A 17 18.88 -14.53 -7.20
C ASN A 17 18.20 -13.60 -8.19
N SER A 18 16.94 -13.21 -7.94
CA SER A 18 16.22 -12.23 -8.79
C SER A 18 16.83 -10.83 -8.76
N GLN A 19 17.55 -10.48 -7.69
CA GLN A 19 18.20 -9.18 -7.51
C GLN A 19 19.69 -9.20 -7.88
N SER A 20 20.23 -10.37 -8.22
CA SER A 20 21.66 -10.57 -8.48
C SER A 20 21.92 -10.93 -9.95
N PRO A 21 23.07 -10.55 -10.53
CA PRO A 21 23.46 -10.99 -11.87
C PRO A 21 23.56 -12.52 -11.99
N GLU A 22 23.40 -13.07 -13.19
CA GLU A 22 23.46 -14.52 -13.45
C GLU A 22 24.75 -15.20 -12.95
N GLY A 23 25.86 -14.46 -12.87
CA GLY A 23 27.15 -14.96 -12.39
C GLY A 23 27.42 -14.79 -10.89
N ASP A 24 26.42 -14.38 -10.10
CA ASP A 24 26.59 -14.13 -8.66
C ASP A 24 25.37 -14.61 -7.87
N GLN A 25 25.03 -15.88 -8.07
CA GLN A 25 23.84 -16.49 -7.48
C GLN A 25 24.10 -16.96 -6.05
N ALA A 26 23.04 -17.00 -5.23
CA ALA A 26 23.10 -17.41 -3.84
C ALA A 26 23.46 -18.91 -3.74
N GLY A 27 24.58 -19.19 -3.06
CA GLY A 27 25.06 -20.53 -2.75
C GLY A 27 24.61 -21.01 -1.36
N LEU A 28 24.74 -20.17 -0.33
CA LEU A 28 24.39 -20.49 1.05
C LEU A 28 23.42 -19.46 1.63
N VAL A 29 22.34 -19.92 2.26
CA VAL A 29 21.37 -19.08 2.98
C VAL A 29 21.31 -19.54 4.43
N GLN A 30 21.58 -18.64 5.38
CA GLN A 30 21.56 -18.97 6.80
C GLN A 30 20.70 -17.98 7.58
N LYS A 31 19.72 -18.48 8.35
CA LYS A 31 18.98 -17.63 9.30
C LYS A 31 19.84 -17.38 10.55
N ILE A 32 20.20 -16.13 10.77
CA ILE A 32 21.07 -15.72 11.87
C ILE A 32 20.28 -15.18 13.07
N GLY A 33 19.02 -14.77 12.87
CA GLY A 33 18.14 -14.41 13.97
C GLY A 33 16.79 -13.86 13.53
N SER A 34 15.99 -13.48 14.52
CA SER A 34 14.69 -12.81 14.33
C SER A 34 14.57 -11.70 15.37
N ARG A 35 14.06 -10.53 14.96
CA ARG A 35 13.84 -9.38 15.84
C ARG A 35 12.40 -8.90 15.67
N ARG A 36 11.66 -8.75 16.77
CA ARG A 36 10.36 -8.10 16.75
C ARG A 36 10.52 -6.61 17.00
N MET A 37 10.20 -5.78 16.02
CA MET A 37 10.30 -4.32 16.06
C MET A 37 9.02 -3.72 15.49
N VAL A 38 8.46 -2.69 16.14
CA VAL A 38 7.24 -1.99 15.68
C VAL A 38 6.09 -2.96 15.35
N GLY A 39 5.91 -4.02 16.15
CA GLY A 39 4.86 -5.02 15.98
C GLY A 39 5.08 -6.07 14.89
N ARG A 40 6.10 -5.92 14.04
CA ARG A 40 6.46 -6.88 12.98
C ARG A 40 7.66 -7.73 13.38
N ILE A 41 7.78 -8.93 12.81
CA ILE A 41 8.94 -9.81 13.01
C ILE A 41 9.81 -9.69 11.77
N HIS A 42 11.03 -9.21 11.96
CA HIS A 42 12.07 -9.16 10.94
C HIS A 42 12.98 -10.36 11.13
N ASP A 43 12.98 -11.27 10.17
CA ASP A 43 13.93 -12.36 10.09
C ASP A 43 15.20 -11.87 9.38
N LEU A 44 16.35 -12.28 9.92
CA LEU A 44 17.68 -11.86 9.48
C LEU A 44 18.41 -13.06 8.90
N TYR A 45 18.88 -12.92 7.66
CA TYR A 45 19.60 -13.95 6.94
C TYR A 45 20.98 -13.46 6.52
N ASP A 46 21.95 -14.35 6.58
CA ASP A 46 23.28 -14.21 5.99
C ASP A 46 23.30 -15.04 4.71
N VAL A 47 23.47 -14.38 3.57
CA VAL A 47 23.45 -15.03 2.25
C VAL A 47 24.80 -14.85 1.57
N HIS A 48 25.39 -15.96 1.17
CA HIS A 48 26.67 -16.01 0.47
C HIS A 48 26.42 -16.35 -0.99
N CYS A 49 26.80 -15.45 -1.88
CA CYS A 49 26.85 -15.66 -3.31
C CYS A 49 28.27 -16.03 -3.75
N GLU A 50 28.50 -16.18 -5.06
CA GLU A 50 29.81 -16.53 -5.61
C GLU A 50 30.89 -15.47 -5.34
N SER A 51 30.49 -14.19 -5.39
CA SER A 51 31.38 -13.04 -5.26
C SER A 51 30.93 -12.03 -4.21
N THR A 52 29.64 -12.02 -3.85
CA THR A 52 29.08 -11.09 -2.87
C THR A 52 28.51 -11.79 -1.64
N ARG A 53 28.29 -11.00 -0.59
CA ARG A 53 27.66 -11.47 0.66
C ARG A 53 26.68 -10.41 1.15
N TRP A 54 25.51 -10.87 1.55
CA TRP A 54 24.37 -10.01 1.83
C TRP A 54 23.77 -10.30 3.20
N TRP A 55 23.34 -9.25 3.90
CA TRP A 55 22.29 -9.37 4.90
C TRP A 55 20.95 -9.28 4.20
N VAL A 56 20.06 -10.26 4.39
CA VAL A 56 18.67 -10.18 3.92
C VAL A 56 17.77 -10.03 5.13
N ILE A 57 16.89 -9.03 5.09
CA ILE A 57 15.96 -8.68 6.18
C ILE A 57 14.54 -8.73 5.63
N THR A 58 13.61 -9.38 6.33
CA THR A 58 12.20 -9.50 5.91
C THR A 58 11.31 -8.38 6.46
N GLU A 59 10.11 -8.26 5.89
CA GLU A 59 9.04 -7.32 6.30
C GLU A 59 9.39 -5.82 6.17
N PRO A 60 9.59 -5.28 4.94
CA PRO A 60 9.59 -5.97 3.64
C PRO A 60 10.91 -6.69 3.35
N THR A 61 10.92 -7.67 2.43
CA THR A 61 12.17 -8.38 2.09
C THR A 61 13.10 -7.48 1.28
N ASN A 62 14.33 -7.27 1.76
CA ASN A 62 15.38 -6.51 1.06
C ASN A 62 16.80 -7.01 1.41
N LEU A 63 17.78 -6.72 0.55
CA LEU A 63 19.18 -7.12 0.70
C LEU A 63 20.13 -5.92 0.95
N TYR A 64 21.14 -6.13 1.78
CA TYR A 64 22.14 -5.14 2.19
C TYR A 64 23.55 -5.71 2.07
N LEU A 65 24.41 -5.05 1.29
CA LEU A 65 25.74 -5.55 1.00
C LEU A 65 26.61 -5.48 2.25
N GLN A 66 27.29 -6.58 2.62
CA GLN A 66 28.09 -6.61 3.86
C GLN A 66 29.31 -5.68 3.83
N THR A 67 29.79 -5.28 2.64
CA THR A 67 30.87 -4.29 2.52
C THR A 67 30.40 -2.89 2.95
N ASP A 68 29.11 -2.59 2.74
CA ASP A 68 28.51 -1.30 3.09
C ASP A 68 27.92 -1.34 4.51
N PHE A 69 27.49 -2.52 4.95
CA PHE A 69 26.96 -2.79 6.29
C PHE A 69 27.72 -3.95 6.94
N PRO A 70 28.89 -3.71 7.55
CA PRO A 70 29.73 -4.77 8.13
C PRO A 70 29.04 -5.61 9.20
N GLU A 71 28.05 -5.04 9.91
CA GLU A 71 27.27 -5.73 10.94
C GLU A 71 25.79 -5.74 10.59
N VAL A 72 25.11 -6.86 10.89
CA VAL A 72 23.68 -7.03 10.62
C VAL A 72 22.84 -6.00 11.36
N GLU A 73 23.25 -5.57 12.56
CA GLU A 73 22.58 -4.53 13.33
C GLU A 73 22.56 -3.18 12.58
N GLN A 74 23.62 -2.85 11.84
CA GLN A 74 23.67 -1.60 11.05
C GLN A 74 22.69 -1.66 9.87
N ALA A 75 22.67 -2.80 9.16
CA ALA A 75 21.70 -3.05 8.11
C ALA A 75 20.26 -2.99 8.64
N LEU A 76 20.00 -3.56 9.82
CA LEU A 76 18.68 -3.53 10.45
C LEU A 76 18.23 -2.11 10.83
N ILE A 77 19.11 -1.29 11.41
CA ILE A 77 18.78 0.11 11.73
C ILE A 77 18.41 0.88 10.47
N PHE A 78 19.21 0.74 9.41
CA PHE A 78 18.94 1.38 8.14
C PHE A 78 17.63 0.86 7.51
N HIS A 79 17.39 -0.45 7.54
CA HIS A 79 16.16 -1.08 7.06
C HIS A 79 14.93 -0.52 7.75
N LEU A 80 14.96 -0.44 9.08
CA LEU A 80 13.87 0.13 9.87
C LEU A 80 13.68 1.62 9.59
N GLY A 81 14.77 2.39 9.50
CA GLY A 81 14.72 3.82 9.19
C GLY A 81 14.15 4.10 7.79
N LEU A 82 14.58 3.31 6.79
CA LEU A 82 14.03 3.34 5.44
C LEU A 82 12.55 2.97 5.46
N GLY A 83 12.16 1.93 6.20
CA GLY A 83 10.76 1.53 6.37
C GLY A 83 9.91 2.63 7.00
N VAL A 84 10.42 3.36 8.00
CA VAL A 84 9.75 4.53 8.59
C VAL A 84 9.64 5.66 7.57
N PHE A 85 10.69 5.95 6.81
CA PHE A 85 10.66 7.00 5.80
C PHE A 85 9.69 6.65 4.65
N MET A 86 9.67 5.39 4.23
CA MET A 86 8.71 4.87 3.27
C MET A 86 7.29 4.91 3.83
N ALA A 87 7.10 4.59 5.11
CA ALA A 87 5.80 4.66 5.77
C ALA A 87 5.29 6.11 5.91
N GLU A 88 6.17 7.06 6.24
CA GLU A 88 5.83 8.49 6.25
C GLU A 88 5.55 9.00 4.84
N ARG A 89 6.31 8.55 3.85
CA ARG A 89 6.01 8.83 2.45
C ARG A 89 4.69 8.18 2.02
N SER A 90 4.37 6.97 2.47
CA SER A 90 3.11 6.29 2.16
C SER A 90 1.93 6.81 2.98
N ARG A 91 2.16 7.53 4.09
CA ARG A 91 1.11 8.35 4.71
C ARG A 91 0.67 9.46 3.75
N ALA A 92 1.57 9.89 2.85
CA ALA A 92 1.26 10.80 1.76
C ALA A 92 0.88 10.05 0.45
N ASP A 93 1.50 8.91 0.12
CA ASP A 93 1.30 8.12 -1.10
C ASP A 93 0.47 6.87 -0.80
N ILE A 94 -0.75 6.82 -1.33
CA ILE A 94 -1.59 5.63 -1.30
C ILE A 94 -1.31 4.82 -2.57
N ASP A 95 -1.47 3.50 -2.46
CA ASP A 95 -1.48 2.53 -3.55
C ASP A 95 -2.15 3.12 -4.80
N GLU A 96 -1.47 3.09 -5.95
CA GLU A 96 -1.95 3.73 -7.19
C GLU A 96 -3.36 3.24 -7.59
N GLU A 97 -3.75 2.02 -7.17
CA GLU A 97 -5.09 1.45 -7.34
C GLU A 97 -6.18 2.08 -6.46
N GLU A 98 -5.87 2.56 -5.26
CA GLU A 98 -6.83 3.24 -4.37
C GLU A 98 -7.05 4.71 -4.78
N GLU A 99 -6.23 5.24 -5.69
CA GLU A 99 -6.23 6.65 -6.09
C GLU A 99 -7.43 7.03 -6.97
N GLU A 100 -8.01 6.11 -7.74
CA GLU A 100 -9.03 6.45 -8.75
C GLU A 100 -10.32 7.02 -8.13
N HIS A 101 -10.73 6.52 -6.96
CA HIS A 101 -12.04 6.85 -6.38
C HIS A 101 -12.04 7.97 -5.34
N VAL A 102 -10.92 8.23 -4.66
CA VAL A 102 -10.85 9.19 -3.52
C VAL A 102 -9.73 10.22 -3.64
N SER A 103 -9.01 10.28 -4.77
CA SER A 103 -7.86 11.17 -5.04
C SER A 103 -8.05 12.61 -4.56
N GLY A 104 -9.23 13.20 -4.79
CA GLY A 104 -9.53 14.58 -4.41
C GLY A 104 -9.50 14.84 -2.90
N SER A 105 -9.88 13.86 -2.09
CA SER A 105 -9.87 13.94 -0.62
C SER A 105 -8.47 13.72 -0.05
N TRP A 106 -7.76 12.71 -0.55
CA TRP A 106 -6.39 12.39 -0.14
C TRP A 106 -5.40 13.48 -0.51
N ARG A 107 -5.53 14.08 -1.70
CA ARG A 107 -4.71 15.24 -2.08
C ARG A 107 -4.85 16.41 -1.10
N ARG A 108 -6.06 16.64 -0.56
CA ARG A 108 -6.30 17.68 0.44
C ARG A 108 -5.83 17.28 1.84
N PHE A 109 -5.95 16.00 2.17
CA PHE A 109 -5.37 15.46 3.40
C PHE A 109 -3.84 15.59 3.39
N ARG A 110 -3.18 15.34 2.26
CA ARG A 110 -1.73 15.55 2.09
C ARG A 110 -1.33 17.01 2.36
N GLN A 111 -2.13 17.97 1.91
CA GLN A 111 -1.92 19.39 2.25
C GLN A 111 -2.04 19.66 3.76
N ALA A 112 -2.90 18.92 4.48
CA ALA A 112 -2.99 19.02 5.93
C ALA A 112 -1.71 18.48 6.61
N LEU A 113 -1.16 17.37 6.12
CA LEU A 113 0.13 16.83 6.58
C LEU A 113 1.29 17.78 6.31
N GLU A 114 1.36 18.34 5.10
CA GLU A 114 2.36 19.36 4.74
C GLU A 114 2.28 20.58 5.65
N THR A 115 1.06 21.05 5.94
CA THR A 115 0.83 22.16 6.89
C THR A 115 1.33 21.79 8.29
N MET A 116 1.07 20.56 8.75
CA MET A 116 1.52 20.10 10.06
C MET A 116 3.04 19.98 10.16
N ASN A 117 3.72 19.56 9.10
CA ASN A 117 5.18 19.45 9.06
C ASN A 117 5.89 20.79 9.26
N GLU A 118 5.25 21.90 8.89
CA GLU A 118 5.76 23.26 9.02
C GLU A 118 5.20 23.99 10.26
N ALA A 119 4.21 23.40 10.95
CA ALA A 119 3.45 24.05 12.02
C ALA A 119 4.29 24.24 13.30
N SER A 120 4.21 25.43 13.87
CA SER A 120 4.92 25.77 15.12
C SER A 120 4.05 26.51 16.13
N GLU A 121 2.97 27.16 15.69
CA GLU A 121 2.09 27.98 16.52
C GLU A 121 0.63 27.50 16.48
N SER A 122 -0.18 27.99 17.42
CA SER A 122 -1.59 27.58 17.58
C SER A 122 -2.44 27.79 16.33
N GLU A 123 -2.16 28.86 15.58
CA GLU A 123 -2.81 29.23 14.33
C GLU A 123 -2.45 28.28 13.18
N ASP A 124 -1.24 27.71 13.21
CA ASP A 124 -0.82 26.69 12.25
C ASP A 124 -1.60 25.39 12.50
N PHE A 125 -1.74 24.98 13.76
CA PHE A 125 -2.55 23.81 14.13
C PHE A 125 -4.04 24.00 13.80
N GLN A 126 -4.60 25.20 13.96
CA GLN A 126 -5.94 25.52 13.47
C GLN A 126 -6.04 25.34 11.95
N SER A 127 -5.00 25.76 11.22
CA SER A 127 -4.94 25.62 9.76
C SER A 127 -4.93 24.16 9.32
N VAL A 128 -4.28 23.26 10.06
CA VAL A 128 -4.39 21.81 9.87
C VAL A 128 -5.86 21.36 9.95
N GLY A 129 -6.60 21.83 10.96
CA GLY A 129 -8.03 21.52 11.12
C GLY A 129 -8.90 21.95 9.94
N ILE A 130 -8.62 23.15 9.39
CA ILE A 130 -9.28 23.65 8.17
C ILE A 130 -9.00 22.72 6.99
N LYS A 131 -7.75 22.30 6.79
CA LYS A 131 -7.36 21.40 5.69
C LYS A 131 -7.98 20.01 5.84
N CYS A 132 -8.02 19.45 7.04
CA CYS A 132 -8.71 18.18 7.31
C CYS A 132 -10.21 18.29 6.99
N ARG A 133 -10.86 19.38 7.40
CA ARG A 133 -12.28 19.62 7.09
C ARG A 133 -12.51 19.71 5.57
N ASP A 134 -11.64 20.39 4.85
CA ASP A 134 -11.72 20.50 3.39
C ASP A 134 -11.50 19.14 2.69
N ALA A 135 -10.62 18.28 3.24
CA ALA A 135 -10.43 16.92 2.76
C ALA A 135 -11.70 16.07 2.90
N LEU A 136 -12.38 16.16 4.05
CA LEU A 136 -13.66 15.48 4.28
C LEU A 136 -14.76 15.97 3.33
N ILE A 137 -14.87 17.29 3.13
CA ILE A 137 -15.84 17.84 2.15
C ILE A 137 -15.52 17.33 0.74
N ALA A 138 -14.24 17.26 0.37
CA ALA A 138 -13.86 16.72 -0.94
C ALA A 138 -14.21 15.24 -1.08
N LEU A 139 -14.05 14.43 -0.03
CA LEU A 139 -14.51 13.03 -0.02
C LEU A 139 -16.00 12.95 -0.34
N ALA A 140 -16.83 13.75 0.34
CA ALA A 140 -18.26 13.79 0.04
C ALA A 140 -18.54 14.20 -1.41
N LYS A 141 -17.91 15.29 -1.87
CA LYS A 141 -18.10 15.85 -3.21
C LYS A 141 -17.74 14.89 -4.34
N THR A 142 -16.70 14.08 -4.17
CA THR A 142 -16.27 13.11 -5.19
C THR A 142 -17.33 12.04 -5.45
N HIS A 143 -18.17 11.71 -4.47
CA HIS A 143 -19.12 10.60 -4.57
C HIS A 143 -20.59 11.01 -4.62
N LEU A 144 -20.92 12.31 -4.67
CA LEU A 144 -22.32 12.78 -4.63
C LEU A 144 -23.20 12.10 -5.69
N ASP A 145 -22.66 11.96 -6.90
CA ASP A 145 -23.35 11.43 -8.07
C ASP A 145 -22.96 9.98 -8.38
N ALA A 146 -22.29 9.29 -7.44
CA ALA A 146 -21.86 7.92 -7.67
C ALA A 146 -23.07 6.97 -7.79
N PRO A 147 -23.08 6.01 -8.73
CA PRO A 147 -24.24 5.14 -8.96
C PRO A 147 -24.73 4.39 -7.72
N TRP A 148 -23.82 3.99 -6.83
CA TRP A 148 -24.14 3.26 -5.60
C TRP A 148 -24.83 4.11 -4.53
N VAL A 149 -24.77 5.44 -4.62
CA VAL A 149 -25.52 6.35 -3.73
C VAL A 149 -27.02 6.24 -4.02
N GLY A 150 -27.37 6.10 -5.29
CA GLY A 150 -28.74 6.06 -5.79
C GLY A 150 -29.49 7.37 -5.58
N ASP A 151 -30.82 7.31 -5.69
CA ASP A 151 -31.66 8.48 -5.50
C ASP A 151 -31.73 8.88 -4.02
N VAL A 152 -31.44 10.16 -3.75
CA VAL A 152 -31.57 10.79 -2.44
C VAL A 152 -32.77 11.73 -2.46
N HIS A 153 -33.81 11.40 -1.69
CA HIS A 153 -34.94 12.29 -1.48
C HIS A 153 -34.49 13.47 -0.61
N GLU A 154 -34.59 14.70 -1.13
CA GLU A 154 -34.10 15.93 -0.49
C GLU A 154 -32.58 15.90 -0.18
N PRO A 155 -31.72 15.98 -1.22
CA PRO A 155 -30.28 15.85 -1.04
C PRO A 155 -29.71 16.98 -0.16
N PRO A 156 -28.76 16.69 0.75
CA PRO A 156 -28.07 17.71 1.53
C PRO A 156 -27.32 18.70 0.64
N LYS A 157 -26.98 19.87 1.18
CA LYS A 157 -26.12 20.83 0.47
C LYS A 157 -24.78 20.17 0.13
N ALA A 158 -24.19 20.50 -1.03
CA ALA A 158 -22.93 19.88 -1.47
C ALA A 158 -21.72 20.06 -0.50
N ALA A 159 -21.79 21.03 0.42
CA ALA A 159 -20.78 21.24 1.45
C ALA A 159 -21.17 20.64 2.83
N ASP A 160 -22.36 20.05 2.95
CA ASP A 160 -22.82 19.37 4.14
C ASP A 160 -22.23 17.95 4.20
N PHE A 161 -20.96 17.90 4.63
CA PHE A 161 -20.23 16.64 4.75
C PHE A 161 -20.97 15.62 5.62
N LYS A 162 -21.47 16.04 6.79
CA LYS A 162 -22.16 15.14 7.74
C LYS A 162 -23.40 14.52 7.10
N GLY A 163 -24.21 15.32 6.41
CA GLY A 163 -25.39 14.82 5.71
C GLY A 163 -25.01 13.74 4.68
N TRP A 164 -24.07 14.05 3.79
CA TRP A 164 -23.64 13.13 2.74
C TRP A 164 -22.94 11.88 3.25
N ALA A 165 -21.98 12.02 4.18
CA ALA A 165 -21.23 10.88 4.71
C ALA A 165 -22.12 9.92 5.53
N ASN A 166 -23.17 10.43 6.19
CA ASN A 166 -24.16 9.57 6.84
C ASN A 166 -25.02 8.78 5.84
N ILE A 167 -25.39 9.37 4.70
CA ILE A 167 -26.04 8.65 3.60
C ILE A 167 -25.11 7.58 3.06
N PHE A 168 -23.84 7.91 2.82
CA PHE A 168 -22.86 6.94 2.34
C PHE A 168 -22.70 5.77 3.31
N ALA A 169 -22.65 6.05 4.61
CA ALA A 169 -22.58 5.01 5.63
C ALA A 169 -23.78 4.06 5.59
N GLU A 170 -24.97 4.55 5.25
CA GLU A 170 -26.17 3.72 5.08
C GLU A 170 -26.16 2.87 3.81
N ARG A 171 -25.48 3.33 2.75
CA ARG A 171 -25.35 2.61 1.48
C ARG A 171 -24.21 1.60 1.49
N LEU A 172 -23.12 1.90 2.18
CA LEU A 172 -21.87 1.12 2.16
C LEU A 172 -21.79 0.05 3.25
N ALA A 173 -22.62 0.15 4.30
CA ALA A 173 -22.50 -0.73 5.45
C ALA A 173 -23.85 -1.05 6.09
N GLU A 174 -23.90 -2.21 6.75
CA GLU A 174 -25.06 -2.68 7.50
C GLU A 174 -24.73 -2.95 8.98
N GLY A 175 -25.77 -3.13 9.80
CA GLY A 175 -25.65 -3.57 11.20
C GLY A 175 -24.69 -2.71 12.04
N ARG A 176 -23.77 -3.38 12.74
CA ARG A 176 -22.79 -2.75 13.64
C ARG A 176 -21.81 -1.85 12.89
N LEU A 177 -21.41 -2.23 11.68
CA LEU A 177 -20.43 -1.47 10.89
C LEU A 177 -21.01 -0.12 10.47
N ARG A 178 -22.28 -0.09 10.05
CA ARG A 178 -23.01 1.15 9.77
C ARG A 178 -23.05 2.08 10.97
N SER A 179 -23.44 1.57 12.15
CA SER A 179 -23.50 2.38 13.38
C SER A 179 -22.14 2.93 13.78
N TYR A 180 -21.08 2.14 13.62
CA TYR A 180 -19.71 2.58 13.85
C TYR A 180 -19.32 3.69 12.87
N LEU A 181 -19.58 3.50 11.57
CA LEU A 181 -19.20 4.46 10.53
C LEU A 181 -19.92 5.81 10.70
N LYS A 182 -21.22 5.81 10.99
CA LYS A 182 -21.96 7.05 11.31
C LYS A 182 -21.36 7.78 12.52
N SER A 183 -21.00 7.03 13.57
CA SER A 183 -20.34 7.60 14.74
C SER A 183 -18.96 8.17 14.39
N LEU A 184 -18.20 7.48 13.55
CA LEU A 184 -16.89 7.93 13.10
C LEU A 184 -17.01 9.22 12.29
N VAL A 185 -17.95 9.30 11.34
CA VAL A 185 -18.28 10.52 10.59
C VAL A 185 -18.54 11.70 11.51
N ASP A 186 -19.43 11.52 12.48
CA ASP A 186 -19.85 12.61 13.36
C ASP A 186 -18.70 13.11 14.23
N LYS A 187 -17.96 12.18 14.85
CA LYS A 187 -16.87 12.50 15.77
C LYS A 187 -15.66 13.09 15.06
N THR A 188 -15.27 12.55 13.91
CA THR A 188 -14.15 13.10 13.15
C THR A 188 -14.47 14.50 12.63
N TRP A 189 -15.69 14.74 12.12
CA TRP A 189 -16.09 16.09 11.71
C TRP A 189 -16.06 17.07 12.88
N ASP A 190 -16.62 16.70 14.04
CA ASP A 190 -16.62 17.56 15.23
C ASP A 190 -15.20 17.90 15.68
N LEU A 191 -14.27 16.94 15.61
CA LEU A 191 -12.85 17.19 15.91
C LEU A 191 -12.23 18.21 14.94
N THR A 192 -12.46 18.07 13.63
CA THR A 192 -11.93 19.03 12.64
C THR A 192 -12.48 20.44 12.85
N VAL A 193 -13.77 20.56 13.18
CA VAL A 193 -14.43 21.84 13.44
C VAL A 193 -13.98 22.45 14.77
N TRP A 194 -13.71 21.62 15.78
CA TRP A 194 -13.18 22.09 17.03
C TRP A 194 -11.75 22.62 16.87
N LEU A 195 -10.87 21.90 16.18
CA LEU A 195 -9.46 22.29 16.04
C LEU A 195 -9.32 23.66 15.35
N GLN A 196 -10.07 23.89 14.27
CA GLN A 196 -10.03 25.18 13.55
C GLN A 196 -10.47 26.40 14.40
N HIS A 197 -11.11 26.18 15.54
CA HIS A 197 -11.57 27.24 16.45
C HIS A 197 -10.83 27.24 17.79
N ASN A 198 -9.89 26.31 18.02
CA ASN A 198 -9.17 26.21 19.27
C ASN A 198 -7.99 27.18 19.30
N GLY A 199 -8.17 28.33 19.95
CA GLY A 199 -7.12 29.35 20.18
C GLY A 199 -5.90 28.87 20.96
N ASN A 200 -5.97 27.71 21.61
CA ASN A 200 -4.86 27.10 22.34
C ASN A 200 -4.52 25.72 21.76
N ALA A 201 -4.71 25.52 20.46
CA ALA A 201 -4.40 24.27 19.79
C ALA A 201 -2.93 23.89 20.01
N THR A 202 -2.70 22.61 20.28
CA THR A 202 -1.37 22.03 20.47
C THR A 202 -1.01 21.11 19.29
N PRO A 203 0.27 20.75 19.12
CA PRO A 203 0.67 19.75 18.12
C PRO A 203 -0.09 18.42 18.28
N ILE A 204 -0.28 17.98 19.53
CA ILE A 204 -1.00 16.74 19.85
C ILE A 204 -2.46 16.80 19.37
N ASP A 205 -3.12 17.96 19.52
CA ASP A 205 -4.49 18.15 19.05
C ASP A 205 -4.58 18.02 17.52
N ALA A 206 -3.59 18.58 16.81
CA ALA A 206 -3.51 18.49 15.36
C ALA A 206 -3.23 17.07 14.86
N ASP A 207 -2.30 16.35 15.50
CA ASP A 207 -2.01 14.95 15.20
C ASP A 207 -3.24 14.05 15.37
N LEU A 208 -3.98 14.22 16.47
CA LEU A 208 -5.22 13.46 16.71
C LEU A 208 -6.28 13.71 15.62
N VAL A 209 -6.38 14.94 15.13
CA VAL A 209 -7.31 15.31 14.06
C VAL A 209 -6.86 14.75 12.72
N LEU A 210 -5.55 14.75 12.44
CA LEU A 210 -4.97 14.12 11.25
C LEU A 210 -5.23 12.61 11.24
N ASP A 211 -4.95 11.91 12.34
CA ASP A 211 -5.17 10.47 12.46
C ASP A 211 -6.66 10.12 12.31
N ALA A 212 -7.55 10.87 12.96
CA ALA A 212 -9.00 10.67 12.84
C ALA A 212 -9.50 10.91 11.40
N THR A 213 -8.92 11.89 10.70
CA THR A 213 -9.25 12.22 9.31
C THR A 213 -8.76 11.13 8.36
N SER A 214 -7.50 10.73 8.47
CA SER A 214 -6.90 9.64 7.68
C SER A 214 -7.69 8.34 7.84
N HIS A 215 -8.00 7.97 9.08
CA HIS A 215 -8.78 6.77 9.39
C HIS A 215 -10.17 6.80 8.76
N LEU A 216 -10.87 7.94 8.81
CA LEU A 216 -12.18 8.09 8.20
C LEU A 216 -12.12 7.98 6.67
N ILE A 217 -11.19 8.70 6.02
CA ILE A 217 -11.04 8.65 4.57
C ILE A 217 -10.70 7.21 4.14
N GLY A 218 -9.70 6.58 4.77
CA GLY A 218 -9.31 5.20 4.46
C GLY A 218 -10.41 4.17 4.73
N THR A 219 -11.26 4.40 5.75
CA THR A 219 -12.42 3.54 6.00
C THR A 219 -13.43 3.62 4.85
N PHE A 220 -13.74 4.83 4.35
CA PHE A 220 -14.61 4.98 3.19
C PHE A 220 -14.01 4.37 1.92
N SER A 221 -12.72 4.61 1.65
CA SER A 221 -12.02 4.02 0.49
C SER A 221 -12.14 2.50 0.46
N ARG A 222 -11.89 1.82 1.59
CA ARG A 222 -12.00 0.36 1.68
C ARG A 222 -13.43 -0.14 1.45
N LEU A 223 -14.44 0.58 1.93
CA LEU A 223 -15.83 0.18 1.76
C LEU A 223 -16.34 0.41 0.34
N ILE A 224 -15.89 1.48 -0.32
CA ILE A 224 -16.18 1.74 -1.73
C ILE A 224 -15.51 0.67 -2.60
N ARG A 225 -14.22 0.40 -2.39
CA ARG A 225 -13.52 -0.69 -3.09
C ARG A 225 -14.19 -2.05 -2.88
N ARG A 226 -14.72 -2.31 -1.68
CA ARG A 226 -15.50 -3.53 -1.39
C ARG A 226 -16.77 -3.62 -2.23
N LEU A 227 -17.42 -2.51 -2.60
CA LEU A 227 -18.57 -2.55 -3.53
C LEU A 227 -18.13 -2.96 -4.95
N GLU A 228 -16.96 -2.50 -5.38
CA GLU A 228 -16.45 -2.71 -6.74
C GLU A 228 -15.86 -4.11 -6.92
N VAL A 229 -15.03 -4.54 -5.97
CA VAL A 229 -14.29 -5.80 -6.02
C VAL A 229 -15.06 -6.95 -5.34
N GLY A 230 -16.01 -6.61 -4.46
CA GLY A 230 -16.75 -7.58 -3.66
C GLY A 230 -16.02 -8.01 -2.39
N ASP A 231 -16.62 -8.99 -1.69
CA ASP A 231 -16.01 -9.58 -0.50
C ASP A 231 -14.88 -10.55 -0.86
N PRO A 232 -13.81 -10.62 -0.05
CA PRO A 232 -12.76 -11.62 -0.21
C PRO A 232 -13.38 -13.02 -0.27
N GLN A 233 -13.04 -13.76 -1.32
CA GLN A 233 -13.53 -15.11 -1.50
C GLN A 233 -13.00 -16.03 -0.39
N ARG A 234 -13.80 -17.02 -0.01
CA ARG A 234 -13.40 -18.06 0.95
C ARG A 234 -13.18 -19.36 0.20
N CYS A 235 -12.16 -20.10 0.59
CA CYS A 235 -11.93 -21.44 0.05
C CYS A 235 -13.20 -22.30 0.23
N PRO A 236 -13.77 -22.88 -0.84
CA PRO A 236 -15.00 -23.68 -0.72
C PRO A 236 -14.78 -25.00 0.05
N LYS A 237 -13.53 -25.40 0.27
CA LYS A 237 -13.17 -26.63 0.99
C LYS A 237 -12.91 -26.41 2.49
N CYS A 238 -12.27 -25.30 2.88
CA CYS A 238 -11.82 -25.10 4.27
C CYS A 238 -12.16 -23.72 4.85
N GLU A 239 -12.88 -22.87 4.10
CA GLU A 239 -13.27 -21.51 4.46
C GLU A 239 -12.12 -20.52 4.76
N SER A 240 -10.88 -20.93 4.52
CA SER A 240 -9.72 -20.03 4.62
C SER A 240 -9.80 -18.90 3.60
N TYR A 241 -9.42 -17.70 4.04
CA TYR A 241 -9.21 -16.53 3.17
C TYR A 241 -7.83 -16.53 2.48
N ARG A 242 -6.96 -17.51 2.79
CA ARG A 242 -5.65 -17.65 2.15
C ARG A 242 -5.81 -18.26 0.76
N LEU A 243 -6.39 -17.48 -0.14
CA LEU A 243 -6.52 -17.76 -1.55
C LEU A 243 -5.48 -16.93 -2.30
N ASP A 244 -4.65 -17.60 -3.09
CA ASP A 244 -3.63 -16.98 -3.94
C ASP A 244 -3.97 -17.29 -5.41
N GLU A 245 -3.62 -16.39 -6.31
CA GLU A 245 -3.70 -16.62 -7.75
C GLU A 245 -2.46 -17.39 -8.21
N ASP A 246 -2.67 -18.49 -8.94
CA ASP A 246 -1.63 -19.25 -9.61
C ASP A 246 -1.78 -19.07 -11.12
N ILE A 247 -0.83 -18.34 -11.69
CA ILE A 247 -0.74 -18.02 -13.11
C ILE A 247 0.36 -18.86 -13.73
N GLN A 248 0.00 -19.72 -14.68
CA GLN A 248 0.94 -20.58 -15.40
C GLN A 248 1.02 -20.15 -16.86
N HIS A 249 2.19 -19.70 -17.28
CA HIS A 249 2.42 -19.28 -18.66
C HIS A 249 2.48 -20.49 -19.58
N ASP A 250 1.83 -20.40 -20.73
CA ASP A 250 1.86 -21.40 -21.80
C ASP A 250 2.45 -20.76 -23.05
N GLU A 251 3.75 -21.00 -23.25
CA GLU A 251 4.49 -20.48 -24.41
C GLU A 251 4.04 -21.14 -25.72
N ILE A 252 3.50 -22.36 -25.68
CA ILE A 252 3.12 -23.12 -26.87
C ILE A 252 1.80 -22.59 -27.42
N ASN A 253 0.84 -22.34 -26.53
CA ASN A 253 -0.48 -21.83 -26.88
C ASN A 253 -0.57 -20.30 -26.84
N GLU A 254 0.57 -19.62 -26.62
CA GLU A 254 0.68 -18.17 -26.56
C GLU A 254 -0.36 -17.56 -25.59
N GLY A 255 -0.33 -17.99 -24.33
CA GLY A 255 -1.23 -17.48 -23.30
C GLY A 255 -0.80 -17.85 -21.89
N PHE A 256 -1.75 -17.80 -20.96
CA PHE A 256 -1.57 -18.20 -19.57
C PHE A 256 -2.85 -18.88 -19.05
N SER A 257 -2.67 -19.78 -18.08
CA SER A 257 -3.76 -20.39 -17.33
C SER A 257 -3.79 -19.83 -15.92
N GLU A 258 -4.93 -19.33 -15.49
CA GLU A 258 -5.15 -18.83 -14.13
C GLU A 258 -5.96 -19.83 -13.32
N SER A 259 -5.60 -20.02 -12.06
CA SER A 259 -6.44 -20.73 -11.09
C SER A 259 -6.21 -20.18 -9.70
N THR A 260 -7.21 -20.26 -8.83
CA THR A 260 -7.08 -19.88 -7.43
C THR A 260 -6.65 -21.08 -6.60
N ILE A 261 -5.61 -20.93 -5.79
CA ILE A 261 -5.14 -21.96 -4.85
C ILE A 261 -5.38 -21.55 -3.40
N CYS A 262 -5.72 -22.51 -2.54
CA CYS A 262 -5.81 -22.26 -1.11
C CYS A 262 -4.53 -22.71 -0.41
N ALA A 263 -3.74 -21.76 0.09
CA ALA A 263 -2.51 -22.05 0.80
C ALA A 263 -2.71 -22.72 2.17
N ALA A 264 -3.95 -22.84 2.66
CA ALA A 264 -4.26 -23.57 3.89
C ALA A 264 -4.56 -25.06 3.69
N CYS A 265 -5.21 -25.45 2.58
CA CYS A 265 -5.67 -26.84 2.38
C CYS A 265 -5.36 -27.43 0.99
N GLY A 266 -4.69 -26.66 0.13
CA GLY A 266 -4.30 -27.05 -1.21
C GLY A 266 -5.46 -27.20 -2.20
N TRP A 267 -6.66 -26.69 -1.89
CA TRP A 267 -7.74 -26.63 -2.87
C TRP A 267 -7.33 -25.76 -4.05
N ARG A 268 -7.73 -26.13 -5.27
CA ARG A 268 -7.43 -25.41 -6.51
C ARG A 268 -8.72 -25.30 -7.33
N SER A 269 -9.01 -24.13 -7.89
CA SER A 269 -10.10 -23.95 -8.84
C SER A 269 -9.79 -24.62 -10.18
N GLU A 270 -10.80 -24.80 -11.03
CA GLU A 270 -10.55 -25.21 -12.41
C GLU A 270 -9.72 -24.12 -13.12
N PRO A 271 -8.63 -24.48 -13.83
CA PRO A 271 -7.84 -23.49 -14.56
C PRO A 271 -8.61 -22.89 -15.74
N THR A 272 -8.56 -21.57 -15.87
CA THR A 272 -9.07 -20.82 -17.02
C THR A 272 -7.92 -20.34 -17.87
N PHE A 273 -7.93 -20.69 -19.16
CA PHE A 273 -6.90 -20.27 -20.12
C PHE A 273 -7.31 -18.98 -20.82
N THR A 274 -6.37 -18.05 -20.95
CA THR A 274 -6.52 -16.81 -21.73
C THR A 274 -5.31 -16.64 -22.65
N SER A 275 -5.57 -16.44 -23.95
CA SER A 275 -4.49 -16.17 -24.91
C SER A 275 -3.94 -14.75 -24.77
N TRP A 276 -2.69 -14.51 -25.16
CA TRP A 276 -2.11 -13.16 -25.17
C TRP A 276 -2.91 -12.22 -26.09
N ALA A 277 -3.34 -12.72 -27.25
CA ALA A 277 -4.13 -11.94 -28.20
C ALA A 277 -5.44 -11.42 -27.57
N GLU A 278 -6.14 -12.27 -26.82
CA GLU A 278 -7.35 -11.91 -26.07
C GLU A 278 -7.04 -10.99 -24.89
N HIS A 279 -6.00 -11.29 -24.13
CA HIS A 279 -5.61 -10.49 -22.96
C HIS A 279 -5.27 -9.03 -23.32
N PHE A 280 -4.69 -8.80 -24.51
CA PHE A 280 -4.30 -7.48 -25.00
C PHE A 280 -5.33 -6.84 -25.94
N GLU A 281 -6.44 -7.52 -26.26
CA GLU A 281 -7.46 -6.96 -27.14
C GLU A 281 -8.06 -5.67 -26.54
N GLY A 282 -7.98 -4.57 -27.30
CA GLY A 282 -8.50 -3.26 -26.86
C GLY A 282 -7.66 -2.52 -25.81
N LYS A 283 -6.53 -3.09 -25.36
CA LYS A 283 -5.59 -2.40 -24.44
C LYS A 283 -4.58 -1.59 -25.24
N ASP A 284 -4.34 -0.34 -24.85
CA ASP A 284 -3.26 0.48 -25.40
C ASP A 284 -1.91 0.05 -24.80
N VAL A 285 -1.38 -1.07 -25.30
CA VAL A 285 -0.09 -1.62 -24.85
C VAL A 285 1.04 -0.61 -25.08
N ALA A 286 0.95 0.22 -26.12
CA ALA A 286 1.92 1.27 -26.41
C ALA A 286 1.85 2.40 -25.38
N GLY A 287 0.64 2.79 -24.93
CA GLY A 287 0.42 3.75 -23.85
C GLY A 287 0.93 3.27 -22.49
N TYR A 288 0.75 1.98 -22.17
CA TYR A 288 1.29 1.37 -20.95
C TYR A 288 2.82 1.35 -20.91
N LEU A 289 3.49 1.08 -22.04
CA LEU A 289 4.95 1.10 -22.15
C LEU A 289 5.53 2.51 -22.31
N ALA A 290 4.75 3.46 -22.82
CA ALA A 290 5.13 4.87 -23.00
C ALA A 290 4.80 5.75 -21.77
N GLY A 291 4.20 5.19 -20.72
CA GLY A 291 3.99 5.86 -19.44
C GLY A 291 5.31 6.40 -18.87
N SER A 292 5.30 7.66 -18.44
CA SER A 292 6.47 8.36 -17.90
C SER A 292 6.92 7.71 -16.59
N GLY A 293 7.78 6.69 -16.68
CA GLY A 293 8.35 6.00 -15.51
C GLY A 293 9.15 4.73 -15.84
N LEU A 294 8.89 4.07 -16.97
CA LEU A 294 9.55 2.80 -17.35
C LEU A 294 10.51 2.92 -18.54
N GLY A 295 11.03 4.12 -18.79
CA GLY A 295 12.17 4.28 -19.68
C GLY A 295 13.33 3.48 -19.11
N VAL A 296 13.76 2.43 -19.82
CA VAL A 296 15.05 1.76 -19.61
C VAL A 296 16.08 2.85 -19.35
N SER A 297 16.62 2.88 -18.14
CA SER A 297 17.67 3.82 -17.78
C SER A 297 18.83 3.60 -18.75
N ASP A 298 19.01 4.51 -19.71
CA ASP A 298 20.13 4.58 -20.65
C ASP A 298 21.50 4.81 -19.95
N ARG A 299 21.60 4.49 -18.65
CA ARG A 299 22.80 4.65 -17.82
C ARG A 299 23.45 3.33 -17.40
N LEU A 300 23.10 2.19 -17.99
CA LEU A 300 23.88 0.97 -17.84
C LEU A 300 24.93 0.87 -18.95
N HIS A 301 26.18 1.20 -18.56
CA HIS A 301 27.45 0.88 -19.22
C HIS A 301 27.73 1.49 -20.60
N LYS A 302 28.33 2.70 -20.61
CA LYS A 302 29.32 3.01 -21.66
C LYS A 302 30.69 2.51 -21.19
N PRO A 303 31.37 1.62 -21.95
CA PRO A 303 32.75 1.27 -21.64
C PRO A 303 33.63 2.52 -21.81
N ILE A 304 34.49 2.75 -20.82
CA ILE A 304 35.54 3.77 -20.85
C ILE A 304 36.44 3.46 -22.05
N GLN A 305 36.29 4.18 -23.16
CA GLN A 305 37.30 4.20 -24.20
C GLN A 305 38.46 5.06 -23.71
N GLY A 306 39.58 4.41 -23.45
CA GLY A 306 40.84 5.06 -23.11
C GLY A 306 41.29 5.99 -24.23
N SER A 307 41.49 7.26 -23.90
CA SER A 307 42.24 8.20 -24.72
C SER A 307 43.74 7.86 -24.63
N GLY A 308 44.22 7.11 -25.61
CA GLY A 308 45.63 7.03 -25.94
C GLY A 308 45.97 8.08 -26.99
N SER A 309 47.10 8.76 -26.76
CA SER A 309 47.80 9.81 -27.55
C SER A 309 47.15 11.19 -27.64
#